data_AF-A0A535K0D1-F1
#
_entry.id   AF-A0A535K0D1-F1
#
_cell.length_a   1.000
_cell.length_b   1.000
_cell.length_c   1.000
_cell.angle_alpha   90.00
_cell.angle_beta   90.00
_cell.angle_gamma   90.00
#
_symmetry.space_group_name_H-M   'P 1'
#
loop_
_entity.id
_entity.type
_entity.pdbx_description
1 polymer ?
#
loop_
_entity_poly.entity_id
_entity_poly.type
_entity_poly.pdbx_seq_one_letter_code
_entity_poly.pdbx_strand_id
1 'polypeptide(L)'
;MGHASGLHHPQARVPRDRRLTKRRILKDVGPLRFGEGHDTTFPYALALATGSDYDWLMGSSGAAFTTTIDESGWDPLAATPRDAETLARAARAAGVRLDPEPPPYDDEMRALILDRAKEAIDGRLPPLVFGLGGPPEYGLIVGYDEDGPTFFARTFFDKGDDPRRAGWSEFESEDRGGLIFLDKTAPPDRPVALREGIDAALTTGDASDRALASWSAALRDDARWTDAKHAGSAAFADHAMRSVLVDKRRAAARFLRAARGLLPNAPGADLLRAAESYGYSADAAAKGGAGAFDGGVAMRFIDVGHRRAWAKNLDAVRDNDREAREALTSARKGMK
;
A
#
# COMPACT_ATOMS: atom_id res chain seq x y z
N MET A 1 63.36 40.96 -24.92
CA MET A 1 61.93 40.61 -24.98
C MET A 1 61.85 39.10 -24.86
N GLY A 2 61.21 38.42 -23.93
CA GLY A 2 60.43 38.71 -22.72
C GLY A 2 60.10 37.34 -22.08
N HIS A 3 59.90 37.34 -20.76
CA HIS A 3 59.27 36.33 -19.87
C HIS A 3 58.21 35.40 -20.51
N ALA A 4 57.78 34.23 -20.00
CA ALA A 4 57.80 33.54 -18.70
C ALA A 4 57.23 32.10 -18.93
N SER A 5 57.69 31.06 -18.24
CA SER A 5 57.11 30.46 -17.01
C SER A 5 55.74 29.76 -17.15
N GLY A 6 55.70 28.49 -16.75
CA GLY A 6 54.46 27.71 -16.55
C GLY A 6 54.76 26.20 -16.47
N LEU A 7 55.57 25.75 -15.52
CA LEU A 7 55.13 25.18 -14.23
C LEU A 7 54.21 23.96 -14.34
N HIS A 8 54.76 22.84 -13.83
CA HIS A 8 54.13 21.58 -13.46
C HIS A 8 52.67 21.67 -12.99
N HIS A 9 51.86 20.67 -13.33
CA HIS A 9 51.00 20.04 -12.31
C HIS A 9 50.72 18.56 -12.59
N PRO A 10 51.47 17.63 -11.94
CA PRO A 10 51.12 16.22 -11.86
C PRO A 10 50.09 16.05 -10.74
N GLN A 11 48.84 16.47 -10.95
CA GLN A 11 47.73 16.18 -10.05
C GLN A 11 46.41 16.16 -10.83
N ALA A 12 46.19 15.12 -11.62
CA ALA A 12 44.83 14.62 -11.79
C ALA A 12 44.41 14.03 -10.42
N ARG A 13 44.05 14.92 -9.49
CA ARG A 13 43.34 14.55 -8.27
C ARG A 13 42.04 13.91 -8.72
N VAL A 14 42.02 12.58 -8.75
CA VAL A 14 40.81 11.82 -8.45
C VAL A 14 40.21 12.49 -7.21
N PRO A 15 38.93 12.91 -7.21
CA PRO A 15 38.30 13.43 -6.01
C PRO A 15 38.39 12.39 -4.89
N ARG A 16 39.39 12.55 -4.01
CA ARG A 16 39.53 11.85 -2.74
C ARG A 16 38.52 12.47 -1.78
N ASP A 17 37.25 12.18 -2.02
CA ASP A 17 36.17 12.37 -1.04
C ASP A 17 35.03 11.36 -1.23
N ARG A 18 35.33 10.19 -1.81
CA ARG A 18 34.61 8.98 -1.41
C ARG A 18 35.18 8.52 -0.08
N ARG A 19 34.88 9.26 1.01
CA ARG A 19 34.78 8.59 2.31
C ARG A 19 33.81 7.44 2.07
N LEU A 20 34.30 6.21 2.21
CA LEU A 20 33.47 5.02 2.23
C LEU A 20 32.58 5.18 3.46
N THR A 21 31.45 5.85 3.32
CA THR A 21 30.51 5.99 4.44
C THR A 21 30.04 4.60 4.78
N LYS A 22 30.13 4.24 6.07
CA LYS A 22 29.67 2.94 6.52
C LYS A 22 28.15 2.97 6.51
N ARG A 23 27.55 2.25 5.57
CA ARG A 23 26.10 2.20 5.40
C ARG A 23 25.60 0.84 5.86
N ARG A 24 24.52 0.85 6.62
CA ARG A 24 23.78 -0.36 6.96
C ARG A 24 22.46 -0.35 6.23
N ILE A 25 22.24 -1.36 5.38
CA ILE A 25 21.04 -1.50 4.55
C ILE A 25 20.59 -2.97 4.59
N LEU A 26 19.31 -3.19 4.86
CA LEU A 26 18.63 -4.47 4.74
C LEU A 26 18.51 -4.85 3.26
N LYS A 27 19.32 -5.82 2.81
CA LYS A 27 19.40 -6.23 1.40
C LYS A 27 18.30 -7.20 0.97
N ASP A 28 17.63 -7.80 1.94
CA ASP A 28 16.48 -8.70 1.77
C ASP A 28 15.19 -7.95 1.47
N VAL A 29 15.15 -6.62 1.67
CA VAL A 29 14.02 -5.78 1.24
C VAL A 29 14.27 -5.25 -0.17
N GLY A 30 13.61 -5.90 -1.14
CA GLY A 30 13.62 -5.49 -2.55
C GLY A 30 12.89 -4.16 -2.81
N PRO A 31 12.89 -3.68 -4.07
CA PRO A 31 12.12 -2.51 -4.47
C PRO A 31 10.61 -2.72 -4.24
N LEU A 32 9.92 -1.65 -3.84
CA LEU A 32 8.45 -1.61 -3.82
C LEU A 32 7.97 -1.08 -5.17
N ARG A 33 6.90 -1.68 -5.71
CA ARG A 33 6.40 -1.38 -7.06
C ARG A 33 4.88 -1.37 -7.06
N PHE A 34 4.31 -0.25 -7.48
CA PHE A 34 2.87 -0.14 -7.72
C PHE A 34 2.51 -0.81 -9.05
N GLY A 35 1.39 -1.53 -9.08
CA GLY A 35 0.89 -2.31 -10.22
C GLY A 35 1.40 -3.74 -10.30
N GLU A 36 2.16 -4.22 -9.29
CA GLU A 36 2.73 -5.58 -9.27
C GLU A 36 1.95 -6.55 -8.35
N GLY A 37 0.74 -6.18 -7.93
CA GLY A 37 -0.16 -7.07 -7.18
C GLY A 37 0.03 -7.04 -5.66
N HIS A 38 0.53 -5.92 -5.13
CA HIS A 38 0.60 -5.57 -3.71
C HIS A 38 0.38 -4.05 -3.55
N ASP A 39 -0.67 -3.54 -4.17
CA ASP A 39 -0.90 -2.10 -4.38
C ASP A 39 -1.45 -1.41 -3.13
N THR A 40 -1.86 -2.20 -2.14
CA THR A 40 -2.21 -1.70 -0.82
C THR A 40 -0.92 -1.49 0.00
N THR A 41 -0.41 -0.27 -0.01
CA THR A 41 0.97 0.05 0.44
C THR A 41 1.26 -0.29 1.89
N PHE A 42 0.35 0.02 2.82
CA PHE A 42 0.55 -0.24 4.24
C PHE A 42 0.68 -1.74 4.56
N PRO A 43 -0.30 -2.61 4.22
CA PRO A 43 -0.17 -4.04 4.52
C PRO A 43 1.05 -4.68 3.84
N TYR A 44 1.47 -4.20 2.67
CA TYR A 44 2.67 -4.73 2.01
C TYR A 44 3.96 -4.30 2.70
N ALA A 45 4.10 -3.01 3.06
CA ALA A 45 5.23 -2.53 3.84
C ALA A 45 5.32 -3.27 5.19
N LEU A 46 4.18 -3.46 5.87
CA LEU A 46 4.10 -4.22 7.12
C LEU A 46 4.47 -5.69 6.94
N ALA A 47 3.99 -6.34 5.86
CA ALA A 47 4.33 -7.73 5.54
C ALA A 47 5.85 -7.89 5.37
N LEU A 48 6.48 -7.01 4.61
CA LEU A 48 7.94 -7.01 4.39
C LEU A 48 8.73 -6.73 5.67
N ALA A 49 8.28 -5.78 6.49
CA ALA A 49 8.95 -5.44 7.75
C ALA A 49 8.91 -6.58 8.78
N THR A 50 7.81 -7.34 8.80
CA THR A 50 7.56 -8.37 9.83
C THR A 50 7.82 -9.80 9.34
N GLY A 51 7.98 -10.00 8.04
CA GLY A 51 8.01 -11.33 7.42
C GLY A 51 6.65 -12.03 7.39
N SER A 52 5.56 -11.27 7.60
CA SER A 52 4.19 -11.81 7.57
C SER A 52 3.71 -12.03 6.13
N ASP A 53 2.74 -12.93 5.98
CA ASP A 53 2.06 -13.13 4.69
C ASP A 53 1.15 -11.94 4.35
N TYR A 54 1.29 -11.39 3.14
CA TYR A 54 0.55 -10.20 2.71
C TYR A 54 -0.97 -10.43 2.68
N ASP A 55 -1.42 -11.53 2.06
CA ASP A 55 -2.84 -11.85 1.96
C ASP A 55 -3.45 -12.07 3.35
N TRP A 56 -2.69 -12.67 4.26
CA TRP A 56 -3.05 -12.79 5.67
C TRP A 56 -3.30 -11.44 6.34
N LEU A 57 -2.40 -10.46 6.17
CA LEU A 57 -2.58 -9.12 6.73
C LEU A 57 -3.76 -8.39 6.09
N MET A 58 -3.91 -8.50 4.77
CA MET A 58 -5.01 -7.91 4.00
C MET A 58 -6.38 -8.43 4.46
N GLY A 59 -6.51 -9.75 4.62
CA GLY A 59 -7.76 -10.38 5.05
C GLY A 59 -8.06 -10.16 6.53
N SER A 60 -7.08 -10.33 7.42
CA SER A 60 -7.27 -10.19 8.87
C SER A 60 -7.59 -8.74 9.27
N SER A 61 -7.03 -7.76 8.55
CA SER A 61 -7.35 -6.34 8.73
C SER A 61 -8.67 -5.93 8.07
N GLY A 62 -9.33 -6.82 7.33
CA GLY A 62 -10.51 -6.50 6.54
C GLY A 62 -10.27 -5.59 5.33
N ALA A 63 -9.05 -5.08 5.12
CA ALA A 63 -8.71 -4.19 4.02
C ALA A 63 -9.00 -4.81 2.63
N ALA A 64 -8.86 -6.13 2.52
CA ALA A 64 -9.15 -6.88 1.29
C ALA A 64 -10.62 -6.79 0.85
N PHE A 65 -11.54 -6.55 1.79
CA PHE A 65 -12.98 -6.61 1.57
C PHE A 65 -13.64 -5.25 1.38
N THR A 66 -12.93 -4.16 1.70
CA THR A 66 -13.47 -2.81 1.66
C THR A 66 -13.29 -2.16 0.29
N THR A 67 -14.20 -1.23 -0.04
CA THR A 67 -14.03 -0.25 -1.12
C THR A 67 -14.34 1.13 -0.58
N THR A 68 -13.48 2.09 -0.91
CA THR A 68 -13.60 3.50 -0.54
C THR A 68 -13.22 4.34 -1.76
N ILE A 69 -13.87 5.48 -1.93
CA ILE A 69 -13.61 6.43 -3.00
C ILE A 69 -13.73 7.85 -2.45
N ASP A 70 -12.99 8.78 -3.04
CA ASP A 70 -13.23 10.21 -2.86
C ASP A 70 -13.97 10.73 -4.09
N GLU A 71 -15.30 10.84 -3.97
CA GLU A 71 -16.15 11.32 -5.06
C GLU A 71 -15.86 12.77 -5.46
N SER A 72 -15.30 13.56 -4.54
CA SER A 72 -15.14 15.01 -4.71
C SER A 72 -13.81 15.34 -5.38
N GLY A 73 -12.69 14.85 -4.84
CA GLY A 73 -11.36 15.09 -5.35
C GLY A 73 -10.87 14.01 -6.32
N TRP A 74 -11.52 12.84 -6.34
CA TRP A 74 -11.08 11.68 -7.11
C TRP A 74 -9.63 11.30 -6.74
N ASP A 75 -9.32 11.32 -5.43
CA ASP A 75 -7.99 10.96 -4.91
C ASP A 75 -7.68 9.47 -5.20
N PRO A 76 -6.60 9.15 -5.94
CA PRO A 76 -6.18 7.75 -6.16
C PRO A 76 -6.04 6.95 -4.86
N LEU A 77 -5.64 7.63 -3.78
CA LEU A 77 -5.31 7.01 -2.51
C LEU A 77 -6.52 6.81 -1.62
N ALA A 78 -7.69 7.33 -2.00
CA ALA A 78 -8.92 7.08 -1.28
C ALA A 78 -9.26 5.58 -1.23
N ALA A 79 -8.76 4.78 -2.18
CA ALA A 79 -8.96 3.33 -2.24
C ALA A 79 -8.06 2.54 -1.26
N THR A 80 -7.03 3.13 -0.66
CA THR A 80 -6.12 2.45 0.28
C THR A 80 -6.62 2.60 1.73
N PRO A 81 -6.43 1.59 2.60
CA PRO A 81 -6.86 1.68 4.00
C PRO A 81 -5.99 2.68 4.76
N ARG A 82 -6.64 3.64 5.41
CA ARG A 82 -5.98 4.66 6.25
C ARG A 82 -6.58 4.78 7.65
N ASP A 83 -7.71 4.11 7.91
CA ASP A 83 -8.35 4.18 9.21
C ASP A 83 -7.56 3.41 10.27
N ALA A 84 -7.42 4.01 11.45
CA ALA A 84 -6.60 3.47 12.53
C ALA A 84 -7.01 2.05 12.96
N GLU A 85 -8.29 1.69 12.85
CA GLU A 85 -8.78 0.37 13.24
C GLU A 85 -8.29 -0.73 12.30
N THR A 86 -8.35 -0.49 10.98
CA THR A 86 -7.78 -1.39 9.97
C THR A 86 -6.27 -1.53 10.14
N LEU A 87 -5.55 -0.43 10.34
CA LEU A 87 -4.10 -0.46 10.57
C LEU A 87 -3.75 -1.26 11.83
N ALA A 88 -4.50 -1.06 12.92
CA ALA A 88 -4.30 -1.78 14.17
C ALA A 88 -4.59 -3.28 14.05
N ARG A 89 -5.62 -3.68 13.31
CA ARG A 89 -5.92 -5.10 13.04
C ARG A 89 -4.82 -5.79 12.24
N ALA A 90 -4.28 -5.10 11.22
CA ALA A 90 -3.13 -5.62 10.46
C ALA A 90 -1.89 -5.80 11.35
N ALA A 91 -1.57 -4.79 12.18
CA ALA A 91 -0.43 -4.86 13.10
C ALA A 91 -0.56 -6.01 14.10
N ARG A 92 -1.75 -6.18 14.71
CA ARG A 92 -2.02 -7.33 15.58
C ARG A 92 -1.85 -8.65 14.84
N ALA A 93 -2.37 -8.77 13.61
CA ALA A 93 -2.22 -9.97 12.79
C ALA A 93 -0.77 -10.26 12.38
N ALA A 94 0.10 -9.26 12.41
CA ALA A 94 1.54 -9.36 12.19
C ALA A 94 2.36 -9.60 13.49
N GLY A 95 1.70 -9.64 14.66
CA GLY A 95 2.39 -9.79 15.95
C GLY A 95 3.19 -8.56 16.38
N VAL A 96 2.74 -7.36 16.00
CA VAL A 96 3.36 -6.08 16.37
C VAL A 96 2.34 -5.05 16.86
N ARG A 97 2.82 -4.02 17.54
CA ARG A 97 2.09 -2.78 17.84
C ARG A 97 2.69 -1.65 17.00
N LEU A 98 1.83 -0.79 16.46
CA LEU A 98 2.25 0.43 15.79
C LEU A 98 2.57 1.50 16.83
N ASP A 99 3.70 2.17 16.67
CA ASP A 99 4.13 3.29 17.51
C ASP A 99 4.48 4.48 16.57
N PRO A 100 3.45 5.25 16.15
CA PRO A 100 3.64 6.37 15.23
C PRO A 100 4.32 7.53 15.94
N GLU A 101 5.38 8.06 15.31
CA GLU A 101 6.09 9.26 15.73
C GLU A 101 5.96 10.30 14.61
N PRO A 102 5.05 11.28 14.75
CA PRO A 102 4.82 12.27 13.72
C PRO A 102 5.91 13.38 13.71
N PRO A 103 6.39 13.81 12.53
CA PRO A 103 7.23 15.00 12.39
C PRO A 103 6.39 16.30 12.52
N PRO A 104 7.03 17.48 12.66
CA PRO A 104 8.47 17.73 12.61
C PRO A 104 9.21 17.32 13.88
N TYR A 105 10.46 16.87 13.71
CA TYR A 105 11.37 16.54 14.82
C TYR A 105 12.34 17.69 15.08
N ASP A 106 12.42 18.15 16.32
CA ASP A 106 13.48 19.04 16.81
C ASP A 106 14.83 18.29 16.94
N ASP A 107 15.90 19.00 17.31
CA ASP A 107 17.25 18.41 17.33
C ASP A 107 17.42 17.31 18.38
N GLU A 108 16.70 17.37 19.51
CA GLU A 108 16.72 16.32 20.53
C GLU A 108 15.99 15.08 20.01
N MET A 109 14.79 15.26 19.47
CA MET A 109 13.98 14.19 18.90
C MET A 109 14.66 13.53 17.71
N ARG A 110 15.36 14.28 16.85
CA ARG A 110 16.14 13.73 15.72
C ARG A 110 17.18 12.71 16.19
N ALA A 111 17.86 12.98 17.30
CA ALA A 111 18.83 12.02 17.84
C ALA A 111 18.14 10.73 18.30
N LEU A 112 17.04 10.85 19.05
CA LEU A 112 16.26 9.71 19.54
C LEU A 112 15.66 8.88 18.40
N ILE A 113 15.07 9.52 17.39
CA ILE A 113 14.50 8.88 16.20
C ILE A 113 15.59 8.16 15.42
N LEU A 114 16.76 8.78 15.23
CA LEU A 114 17.88 8.15 14.54
C LEU A 114 18.35 6.90 15.28
N ASP A 115 18.52 6.97 16.60
CA ASP A 115 18.98 5.83 17.40
C ASP A 115 17.94 4.69 17.39
N ARG A 116 16.65 5.02 17.54
CA ARG A 116 15.57 4.02 17.45
C ARG A 116 15.48 3.38 16.06
N ALA A 117 15.66 4.16 15.00
CA ALA A 117 15.69 3.63 13.63
C ALA A 117 16.90 2.69 13.42
N LYS A 118 18.08 3.04 13.94
CA LYS A 118 19.26 2.17 13.91
C LYS A 118 18.98 0.85 14.63
N GLU A 119 18.45 0.90 15.84
CA GLU A 119 18.09 -0.31 16.60
C GLU A 119 17.08 -1.19 15.85
N ALA A 120 16.03 -0.58 15.30
CA ALA A 120 14.99 -1.28 14.55
C ALA A 120 15.55 -1.98 13.29
N ILE A 121 16.39 -1.28 12.52
CA ILE A 121 17.06 -1.82 11.33
C ILE A 121 18.04 -2.94 11.73
N ASP A 122 18.80 -2.75 12.80
CA ASP A 122 19.75 -3.73 13.30
C ASP A 122 19.07 -5.01 13.79
N GLY A 123 17.91 -4.86 14.44
CA GLY A 123 17.02 -5.92 14.87
C GLY A 123 16.19 -6.57 13.75
N ARG A 124 16.38 -6.15 12.50
CA ARG A 124 15.63 -6.61 11.30
C ARG A 124 14.12 -6.44 11.43
N LEU A 125 13.69 -5.32 12.01
CA LEU A 125 12.30 -4.90 12.07
C LEU A 125 12.21 -3.43 11.63
N PRO A 126 12.42 -3.15 10.33
CA PRO A 126 12.55 -1.78 9.84
C PRO A 126 11.28 -0.95 10.13
N PRO A 127 11.41 0.34 10.50
CA PRO A 127 10.27 1.24 10.64
C PRO A 127 9.53 1.42 9.31
N LEU A 128 8.21 1.59 9.39
CA LEU A 128 7.45 2.09 8.25
C LEU A 128 7.65 3.61 8.14
N VAL A 129 7.50 4.14 6.94
CA VAL A 129 7.47 5.58 6.71
C VAL A 129 6.26 5.96 5.86
N PHE A 130 5.62 7.07 6.18
CA PHE A 130 4.47 7.62 5.45
C PHE A 130 4.84 8.92 4.74
N GLY A 131 4.45 9.04 3.48
CA GLY A 131 4.57 10.29 2.71
C GLY A 131 5.97 10.64 2.23
N LEU A 132 6.82 9.64 2.07
CA LEU A 132 8.18 9.82 1.60
C LEU A 132 8.24 9.61 0.07
N GLY A 133 8.56 10.66 -0.70
CA GLY A 133 8.93 10.52 -2.12
C GLY A 133 7.79 10.66 -3.14
N GLY A 134 6.68 11.27 -2.76
CA GLY A 134 5.55 11.47 -3.66
C GLY A 134 4.23 11.67 -2.91
N PRO A 135 3.13 11.10 -3.40
CA PRO A 135 1.86 11.06 -2.68
C PRO A 135 2.00 10.43 -1.27
N PRO A 136 1.11 10.77 -0.32
CA PRO A 136 1.15 10.27 1.05
C PRO A 136 0.85 8.77 1.11
N GLU A 137 1.91 7.97 0.97
CA GLU A 137 1.89 6.50 0.90
C GLU A 137 2.90 5.87 1.85
N TYR A 138 2.67 4.60 2.18
CA TYR A 138 3.55 3.85 3.07
C TYR A 138 4.75 3.25 2.32
N GLY A 139 5.90 3.29 2.97
CA GLY A 139 7.15 2.68 2.55
C GLY A 139 7.93 2.16 3.76
N LEU A 140 9.21 1.90 3.57
CA LEU A 140 10.10 1.36 4.61
C LEU A 140 11.37 2.17 4.74
N ILE A 141 11.83 2.37 5.98
CA ILE A 141 13.21 2.76 6.24
C ILE A 141 14.05 1.49 6.36
N VAL A 142 14.82 1.19 5.32
CA VAL A 142 15.59 -0.07 5.18
C VAL A 142 17.06 0.08 5.56
N GLY A 143 17.50 1.29 5.89
CA GLY A 143 18.90 1.52 6.23
C GLY A 143 19.21 2.92 6.74
N TYR A 144 20.44 3.10 7.17
CA TYR A 144 20.99 4.36 7.61
C TYR A 144 22.49 4.50 7.25
N ASP A 145 22.98 5.73 7.26
CA ASP A 145 24.42 6.03 7.20
C ASP A 145 24.98 6.16 8.64
N GLU A 146 26.07 5.44 8.96
CA GLU A 146 26.69 5.51 10.29
C GLU A 146 27.29 6.90 10.57
N ASP A 147 27.72 7.62 9.53
CA ASP A 147 28.47 8.86 9.65
C ASP A 147 27.58 10.11 9.65
N GLY A 148 26.25 9.98 9.49
CA GLY A 148 25.36 11.13 9.45
C GLY A 148 23.87 10.80 9.34
N PRO A 149 22.99 11.82 9.40
CA PRO A 149 21.55 11.62 9.48
C PRO A 149 20.92 11.36 8.11
N THR A 150 21.38 10.32 7.43
CA THR A 150 20.79 9.87 6.16
C THR A 150 20.10 8.53 6.39
N PHE A 151 18.82 8.48 6.07
CA PHE A 151 18.06 7.25 5.95
C PHE A 151 18.10 6.73 4.52
N PHE A 152 17.99 5.40 4.39
CA PHE A 152 17.76 4.72 3.12
C PHE A 152 16.36 4.15 3.16
N ALA A 153 15.52 4.53 2.19
CA ALA A 153 14.12 4.16 2.16
C ALA A 153 13.75 3.40 0.88
N ARG A 154 12.69 2.61 0.98
CA ARG A 154 11.99 1.99 -0.16
C ARG A 154 10.59 2.56 -0.26
N THR A 155 10.22 3.01 -1.44
CA THR A 155 8.90 3.57 -1.74
C THR A 155 8.36 2.97 -3.03
N PHE A 156 7.04 2.94 -3.19
CA PHE A 156 6.38 2.37 -4.38
C PHE A 156 6.65 3.13 -5.68
N PHE A 157 7.19 4.35 -5.57
CA PHE A 157 7.46 5.25 -6.69
C PHE A 157 8.96 5.45 -6.93
N ASP A 158 9.82 4.62 -6.33
CA ASP A 158 11.26 4.63 -6.60
C ASP A 158 11.51 4.30 -8.09
N LYS A 159 12.29 5.13 -8.80
CA LYS A 159 12.57 4.93 -10.24
C LYS A 159 13.62 3.86 -10.57
N GLY A 160 14.23 3.25 -9.56
CA GLY A 160 15.33 2.30 -9.72
C GLY A 160 15.43 1.31 -8.58
N ASP A 161 16.48 0.50 -8.61
CA ASP A 161 16.67 -0.60 -7.65
C ASP A 161 17.47 -0.19 -6.41
N ASP A 162 18.10 0.99 -6.41
CA ASP A 162 18.82 1.53 -5.26
C ASP A 162 17.84 2.19 -4.27
N PRO A 163 18.00 2.00 -2.94
CA PRO A 163 17.17 2.69 -1.96
C PRO A 163 17.33 4.20 -2.09
N ARG A 164 16.22 4.94 -1.98
CA ARG A 164 16.31 6.40 -2.00
C ARG A 164 16.95 6.91 -0.72
N ARG A 165 17.73 7.99 -0.83
CA ARG A 165 18.32 8.69 0.31
C ARG A 165 17.32 9.71 0.82
N ALA A 166 17.09 9.74 2.14
CA ALA A 166 16.26 10.73 2.80
C ALA A 166 17.05 11.38 3.95
N GLY A 167 17.14 12.70 3.96
CA GLY A 167 17.64 13.47 5.10
C GLY A 167 16.48 14.07 5.90
N TRP A 168 16.77 14.77 6.99
CA TRP A 168 15.76 15.37 7.85
C TRP A 168 14.78 16.33 7.15
N SER A 169 15.18 16.95 6.03
CA SER A 169 14.30 17.78 5.21
C SER A 169 13.17 17.00 4.51
N GLU A 170 13.14 15.67 4.59
CA GLU A 170 12.03 14.85 4.09
C GLU A 170 11.01 14.53 5.19
N PHE A 171 11.26 14.98 6.43
CA PHE A 171 10.46 14.73 7.63
C PHE A 171 9.89 16.06 8.15
N GLU A 172 9.07 16.70 7.31
CA GLU A 172 8.63 18.09 7.49
C GLU A 172 7.25 18.22 8.15
N SER A 173 6.36 17.25 7.91
CA SER A 173 4.97 17.28 8.38
C SER A 173 4.37 15.87 8.44
N GLU A 174 3.22 15.71 9.09
CA GLU A 174 2.55 14.40 9.23
C GLU A 174 2.31 13.69 7.88
N ASP A 175 2.05 14.46 6.82
CA ASP A 175 1.88 13.95 5.44
C ASP A 175 3.20 13.74 4.69
N ARG A 176 4.35 14.07 5.30
CA ARG A 176 5.69 14.00 4.73
C ARG A 176 6.73 13.54 5.75
N GLY A 177 6.91 12.22 5.81
CA GLY A 177 7.94 11.59 6.63
C GLY A 177 7.46 11.14 8.01
N GLY A 178 6.18 10.81 8.17
CA GLY A 178 5.70 10.14 9.39
C GLY A 178 6.42 8.81 9.60
N LEU A 179 7.14 8.62 10.72
CA LEU A 179 7.75 7.34 11.04
C LEU A 179 6.81 6.52 11.91
N ILE A 180 6.77 5.21 11.66
CA ILE A 180 5.99 4.29 12.49
C ILE A 180 6.91 3.15 12.88
N PHE A 181 7.29 3.14 14.15
CA PHE A 181 8.05 2.05 14.73
C PHE A 181 7.14 0.86 15.02
N LEU A 182 7.73 -0.32 14.99
CA LEU A 182 7.03 -1.58 15.18
C LEU A 182 7.58 -2.25 16.44
N ASP A 183 6.74 -2.42 17.44
CA ASP A 183 7.13 -3.13 18.66
C ASP A 183 6.59 -4.56 18.61
N LYS A 184 7.45 -5.57 18.80
CA LYS A 184 7.02 -6.97 18.83
C LYS A 184 6.05 -7.21 19.99
N THR A 185 4.97 -7.94 19.70
CA THR A 185 3.99 -8.38 20.70
C THR A 185 3.94 -9.91 20.75
N ALA A 186 2.99 -10.46 21.52
CA ALA A 186 2.76 -11.90 21.53
C ALA A 186 2.36 -12.40 20.12
N PRO A 187 2.69 -13.64 19.75
CA PRO A 187 2.27 -14.21 18.49
C PRO A 187 0.74 -14.11 18.28
N PRO A 188 0.27 -13.78 17.07
CA PRO A 188 -1.15 -13.59 16.81
C PRO A 188 -1.93 -14.90 16.93
N ASP A 189 -3.11 -14.83 17.57
CA ASP A 189 -4.12 -15.89 17.50
C ASP A 189 -4.79 -15.85 16.12
N ARG A 190 -4.39 -16.77 15.24
CA ARG A 190 -4.86 -16.80 13.85
C ARG A 190 -6.38 -17.01 13.73
N PRO A 191 -7.01 -17.97 14.43
CA PRO A 191 -8.47 -18.07 14.48
C PRO A 191 -9.17 -16.79 14.90
N VAL A 192 -8.66 -16.06 15.90
CA VAL A 192 -9.25 -14.77 16.32
C VAL A 192 -9.10 -13.71 15.23
N ALA A 193 -7.90 -13.54 14.66
CA ALA A 193 -7.64 -12.57 13.58
C ALA A 193 -8.50 -12.85 12.33
N LEU A 194 -8.72 -14.11 11.99
CA LEU A 194 -9.65 -14.51 10.93
C LEU A 194 -11.08 -14.03 11.21
N ARG A 195 -11.59 -14.25 12.43
CA ARG A 195 -12.93 -13.79 12.80
C ARG A 195 -13.04 -12.27 12.77
N GLU A 196 -12.04 -11.55 13.28
CA GLU A 196 -12.00 -10.08 13.22
C GLU A 196 -12.03 -9.55 11.77
N GLY A 197 -11.27 -10.18 10.87
CA GLY A 197 -11.26 -9.82 9.45
C GLY A 197 -12.63 -10.02 8.80
N ILE A 198 -13.28 -11.16 9.06
CA ILE A 198 -14.63 -11.46 8.55
C ILE A 198 -15.67 -10.49 9.15
N ASP A 199 -15.62 -10.23 10.45
CA ASP A 199 -16.57 -9.34 11.12
C ASP A 199 -16.47 -7.91 10.57
N ALA A 200 -15.26 -7.44 10.26
CA ALA A 200 -15.09 -6.15 9.59
C ALA A 200 -15.57 -6.15 8.13
N ALA A 201 -15.37 -7.24 7.39
CA ALA A 201 -15.88 -7.39 6.03
C ALA A 201 -17.42 -7.24 6.00
N LEU A 202 -18.09 -7.88 6.96
CA LEU A 202 -19.55 -7.82 7.09
C LEU A 202 -20.01 -6.45 7.54
N THR A 203 -19.34 -5.84 8.52
CA THR A 203 -19.68 -4.51 9.05
C THR A 203 -19.58 -3.41 8.00
N THR A 204 -18.57 -3.48 7.12
CA THR A 204 -18.28 -2.45 6.11
C THR A 204 -18.93 -2.70 4.75
N GLY A 205 -19.69 -3.79 4.61
CA GLY A 205 -20.28 -4.23 3.34
C GLY A 205 -21.16 -3.17 2.69
N ASP A 206 -22.09 -2.57 3.44
CA ASP A 206 -23.01 -1.56 2.92
C ASP A 206 -22.29 -0.27 2.48
N ALA A 207 -21.25 0.13 3.21
CA ALA A 207 -20.43 1.29 2.84
C ALA A 207 -19.66 1.03 1.54
N SER A 208 -19.10 -0.17 1.40
CA SER A 208 -18.39 -0.58 0.18
C SER A 208 -19.32 -0.67 -1.04
N ASP A 209 -20.54 -1.17 -0.86
CA ASP A 209 -21.56 -1.21 -1.91
C ASP A 209 -21.94 0.20 -2.39
N ARG A 210 -22.09 1.15 -1.46
CA ARG A 210 -22.36 2.57 -1.80
C ARG A 210 -21.18 3.19 -2.54
N ALA A 211 -19.94 2.95 -2.10
CA ALA A 211 -18.74 3.44 -2.78
C ALA A 211 -18.66 2.92 -4.22
N LEU A 212 -18.86 1.61 -4.43
CA LEU A 212 -18.89 1.02 -5.78
C LEU A 212 -20.01 1.60 -6.65
N ALA A 213 -21.22 1.73 -6.08
CA ALA A 213 -22.36 2.31 -6.79
C ALA A 213 -22.09 3.76 -7.23
N SER A 214 -21.48 4.53 -6.35
CA SER A 214 -21.18 5.93 -6.61
C SER A 214 -20.05 6.11 -7.63
N TRP A 215 -18.99 5.32 -7.55
CA TRP A 215 -17.95 5.28 -8.58
C TRP A 215 -18.55 4.95 -9.95
N SER A 216 -19.39 3.91 -10.00
CA SER A 216 -20.12 3.48 -11.18
C SER A 216 -21.03 4.58 -11.74
N ALA A 217 -21.68 5.38 -10.87
CA ALA A 217 -22.50 6.52 -11.29
C ALA A 217 -21.65 7.67 -11.85
N ALA A 218 -20.55 8.03 -11.19
CA ALA A 218 -19.65 9.10 -11.62
C ALA A 218 -19.04 8.81 -13.00
N LEU A 219 -18.66 7.56 -13.29
CA LEU A 219 -18.16 7.17 -14.62
C LEU A 219 -19.21 7.32 -15.73
N ARG A 220 -20.49 7.23 -15.41
CA ARG A 220 -21.60 7.41 -16.35
C ARG A 220 -22.00 8.88 -16.55
N ASP A 221 -21.57 9.76 -15.65
CA ASP A 221 -21.83 11.19 -15.77
C ASP A 221 -20.90 11.80 -16.83
N ASP A 222 -21.34 11.80 -18.09
CA ASP A 222 -20.56 12.34 -19.19
C ASP A 222 -20.25 13.83 -19.04
N ALA A 223 -21.11 14.60 -18.36
CA ALA A 223 -20.88 16.03 -18.14
C ALA A 223 -19.65 16.28 -17.25
N ARG A 224 -19.41 15.41 -16.27
CA ARG A 224 -18.26 15.45 -15.37
C ARG A 224 -16.92 15.38 -16.08
N TRP A 225 -16.85 14.70 -17.24
CA TRP A 225 -15.60 14.41 -17.94
C TRP A 225 -15.38 15.27 -19.20
N THR A 226 -16.13 16.36 -19.35
CA THR A 226 -16.04 17.26 -20.50
C THR A 226 -14.76 18.11 -20.52
N ASP A 227 -14.19 18.44 -19.35
CA ASP A 227 -12.88 19.08 -19.25
C ASP A 227 -11.76 18.04 -19.43
N ALA A 228 -11.02 18.15 -20.53
CA ALA A 228 -9.91 17.25 -20.87
C ALA A 228 -8.78 17.26 -19.80
N LYS A 229 -8.54 18.39 -19.12
CA LYS A 229 -7.51 18.47 -18.08
C LYS A 229 -7.93 17.69 -16.84
N HIS A 230 -9.17 17.91 -16.37
CA HIS A 230 -9.76 17.13 -15.29
C HIS A 230 -9.82 15.64 -15.64
N ALA A 231 -10.32 15.29 -16.82
CA ALA A 231 -10.44 13.89 -17.28
C ALA A 231 -9.08 13.18 -17.35
N GLY A 232 -8.03 13.86 -17.83
CA GLY A 232 -6.68 13.29 -17.86
C GLY A 232 -6.12 12.99 -16.47
N SER A 233 -6.35 13.88 -15.49
CA SER A 233 -5.93 13.65 -14.10
C SER A 233 -6.75 12.54 -13.44
N ALA A 234 -8.07 12.55 -13.67
CA ALA A 234 -8.98 11.53 -13.16
C ALA A 234 -8.71 10.14 -13.73
N ALA A 235 -8.18 10.03 -14.96
CA ALA A 235 -7.81 8.77 -15.58
C ALA A 235 -6.72 8.03 -14.79
N PHE A 236 -5.71 8.75 -14.30
CA PHE A 236 -4.67 8.16 -13.44
C PHE A 236 -5.27 7.68 -12.11
N ALA A 237 -6.12 8.50 -11.50
CA ALA A 237 -6.74 8.18 -10.25
C ALA A 237 -7.71 6.99 -10.34
N ASP A 238 -8.57 6.95 -11.36
CA ASP A 238 -9.43 5.80 -11.65
C ASP A 238 -8.60 4.53 -11.85
N HIS A 239 -7.52 4.62 -12.63
CA HIS A 239 -6.61 3.50 -12.83
C HIS A 239 -5.98 3.00 -11.53
N ALA A 240 -5.47 3.91 -10.69
CA ALA A 240 -4.86 3.55 -9.40
C ALA A 240 -5.89 2.90 -8.44
N MET A 241 -7.06 3.51 -8.28
CA MET A 241 -8.14 2.95 -7.45
C MET A 241 -8.55 1.57 -7.96
N ARG A 242 -8.57 1.38 -9.28
CA ARG A 242 -8.92 0.11 -9.91
C ARG A 242 -7.86 -0.97 -9.68
N SER A 243 -6.58 -0.64 -9.78
CA SER A 243 -5.49 -1.57 -9.46
C SER A 243 -5.56 -2.00 -7.99
N VAL A 244 -5.78 -1.06 -7.07
CA VAL A 244 -6.00 -1.34 -5.64
C VAL A 244 -7.24 -2.23 -5.43
N LEU A 245 -8.35 -1.98 -6.11
CA LEU A 245 -9.54 -2.83 -6.01
C LEU A 245 -9.27 -4.27 -6.49
N VAL A 246 -8.57 -4.43 -7.62
CA VAL A 246 -8.18 -5.76 -8.14
C VAL A 246 -7.29 -6.48 -7.12
N ASP A 247 -6.27 -5.81 -6.61
CA ASP A 247 -5.34 -6.32 -5.60
C ASP A 247 -6.10 -6.77 -4.34
N LYS A 248 -6.92 -5.89 -3.76
CA LYS A 248 -7.77 -6.18 -2.59
C LYS A 248 -8.60 -7.45 -2.78
N ARG A 249 -9.29 -7.58 -3.91
CA ARG A 249 -10.18 -8.73 -4.18
C ARG A 249 -9.42 -10.02 -4.45
N ARG A 250 -8.24 -9.95 -5.09
CA ARG A 250 -7.33 -11.11 -5.20
C ARG A 250 -6.81 -11.55 -3.83
N ALA A 251 -6.39 -10.59 -2.99
CA ALA A 251 -5.94 -10.86 -1.64
C ALA A 251 -7.06 -11.48 -0.79
N ALA A 252 -8.30 -10.97 -0.89
CA ALA A 252 -9.46 -11.56 -0.23
C ALA A 252 -9.66 -13.03 -0.64
N ALA A 253 -9.63 -13.32 -1.94
CA ALA A 253 -9.80 -14.68 -2.44
C ALA A 253 -8.66 -15.62 -1.97
N ARG A 254 -7.40 -15.18 -2.01
CA ARG A 254 -6.25 -15.97 -1.54
C ARG A 254 -6.30 -16.21 -0.03
N PHE A 255 -6.57 -15.17 0.75
CA PHE A 255 -6.74 -15.23 2.20
C PHE A 255 -7.79 -16.25 2.61
N LEU A 256 -9.00 -16.18 2.05
CA LEU A 256 -10.10 -17.06 2.42
C LEU A 256 -9.83 -18.53 2.07
N ARG A 257 -9.17 -18.80 0.93
CA ARG A 257 -8.72 -20.16 0.57
C ARG A 257 -7.69 -20.70 1.56
N ALA A 258 -6.71 -19.89 1.94
CA ALA A 258 -5.70 -20.29 2.93
C ALA A 258 -6.30 -20.48 4.33
N ALA A 259 -7.21 -19.59 4.73
CA ALA A 259 -7.87 -19.61 6.03
C ALA A 259 -8.80 -20.81 6.24
N ARG A 260 -9.26 -21.47 5.16
CA ARG A 260 -10.05 -22.71 5.24
C ARG A 260 -9.42 -23.75 6.16
N GLY A 261 -8.09 -23.90 6.13
CA GLY A 261 -7.38 -24.89 6.95
C GLY A 261 -7.47 -24.63 8.45
N LEU A 262 -7.90 -23.44 8.87
CA LEU A 262 -8.07 -23.07 10.27
C LEU A 262 -9.43 -23.49 10.84
N LEU A 263 -10.37 -23.95 10.00
CA LEU A 263 -11.74 -24.27 10.41
C LEU A 263 -12.14 -25.69 9.97
N PRO A 264 -12.68 -26.53 10.86
CA PRO A 264 -13.26 -27.81 10.46
C PRO A 264 -14.63 -27.62 9.77
N ASN A 265 -14.98 -28.54 8.86
CA ASN A 265 -16.35 -28.74 8.33
C ASN A 265 -16.95 -27.57 7.50
N ALA A 266 -18.26 -27.35 7.64
CA ALA A 266 -19.09 -26.48 6.80
C ALA A 266 -18.62 -25.01 6.68
N PRO A 267 -18.10 -24.33 7.72
CA PRO A 267 -17.55 -22.99 7.59
C PRO A 267 -16.47 -22.89 6.52
N GLY A 268 -15.64 -23.93 6.38
CA GLY A 268 -14.61 -23.98 5.35
C GLY A 268 -15.15 -24.01 3.93
N ALA A 269 -16.32 -24.62 3.69
CA ALA A 269 -16.95 -24.62 2.38
C ALA A 269 -17.53 -23.24 2.01
N ASP A 270 -18.17 -22.56 2.96
CA ASP A 270 -18.64 -21.19 2.76
C ASP A 270 -17.48 -20.19 2.58
N LEU A 271 -16.34 -20.39 3.25
CA LEU A 271 -15.13 -19.59 2.97
C LEU A 271 -14.63 -19.76 1.53
N LEU A 272 -14.69 -20.98 0.97
CA LEU A 272 -14.32 -21.20 -0.43
C LEU A 272 -15.29 -20.53 -1.40
N ARG A 273 -16.59 -20.59 -1.11
CA ARG A 273 -17.60 -19.89 -1.90
C ARG A 273 -17.37 -18.37 -1.89
N ALA A 274 -17.12 -17.81 -0.71
CA ALA A 274 -16.75 -16.40 -0.58
C ALA A 274 -15.47 -16.05 -1.37
N ALA A 275 -14.46 -16.92 -1.31
CA ALA A 275 -13.21 -16.74 -2.04
C ALA A 275 -13.40 -16.77 -3.56
N GLU A 276 -14.29 -17.62 -4.05
CA GLU A 276 -14.64 -17.70 -5.46
C GLU A 276 -15.34 -16.43 -5.93
N SER A 277 -16.37 -15.97 -5.21
CA SER A 277 -17.07 -14.71 -5.52
C SER A 277 -16.12 -13.51 -5.53
N TYR A 278 -15.21 -13.38 -4.55
CA TYR A 278 -14.18 -12.31 -4.60
C TYR A 278 -13.18 -12.49 -5.75
N GLY A 279 -12.90 -13.72 -6.18
CA GLY A 279 -12.15 -13.98 -7.41
C GLY A 279 -12.85 -13.40 -8.63
N TYR A 280 -14.17 -13.63 -8.77
CA TYR A 280 -14.97 -13.05 -9.84
C TYR A 280 -15.06 -11.53 -9.76
N SER A 281 -15.12 -10.95 -8.55
CA SER A 281 -14.98 -9.50 -8.35
C SER A 281 -13.65 -8.99 -8.90
N ALA A 282 -12.53 -9.64 -8.56
CA ALA A 282 -11.22 -9.23 -9.07
C ALA A 282 -11.14 -9.32 -10.61
N ASP A 283 -11.68 -10.38 -11.20
CA ASP A 283 -11.69 -10.56 -12.65
C ASP A 283 -12.57 -9.50 -13.34
N ALA A 284 -13.74 -9.20 -12.78
CA ALA A 284 -14.60 -8.12 -13.25
C ALA A 284 -13.86 -6.76 -13.17
N ALA A 285 -13.20 -6.47 -12.05
CA ALA A 285 -12.40 -5.26 -11.88
C ALA A 285 -11.23 -5.18 -12.88
N ALA A 286 -10.61 -6.32 -13.23
CA ALA A 286 -9.48 -6.37 -14.17
C ALA A 286 -9.88 -6.27 -15.66
N LYS A 287 -11.17 -6.38 -16.00
CA LYS A 287 -11.66 -6.24 -17.38
C LYS A 287 -11.44 -4.82 -17.92
N GLY A 288 -10.60 -4.67 -18.95
CA GLY A 288 -10.19 -3.37 -19.49
C GLY A 288 -8.75 -2.96 -19.18
N GLY A 289 -7.98 -3.84 -18.52
CA GLY A 289 -6.54 -3.69 -18.29
C GLY A 289 -6.19 -3.07 -16.94
N ALA A 290 -5.47 -3.84 -16.12
CA ALA A 290 -4.85 -3.40 -14.86
C ALA A 290 -3.30 -3.46 -14.96
N GLY A 291 -2.76 -3.29 -16.17
CA GLY A 291 -1.32 -3.19 -16.40
C GLY A 291 -0.79 -1.78 -16.09
N ALA A 292 0.47 -1.50 -16.44
CA ALA A 292 1.07 -0.19 -16.19
C ALA A 292 0.23 0.97 -16.79
N PHE A 293 0.19 2.10 -16.08
CA PHE A 293 -0.44 3.31 -16.59
C PHE A 293 0.38 3.89 -17.74
N ASP A 294 -0.28 4.14 -18.88
CA ASP A 294 0.32 4.78 -20.05
C ASP A 294 -0.67 5.75 -20.71
N GLY A 295 -0.22 6.44 -21.76
CA GLY A 295 -1.08 7.36 -22.52
C GLY A 295 -2.29 6.67 -23.15
N GLY A 296 -2.21 5.36 -23.46
CA GLY A 296 -3.33 4.58 -23.95
C GLY A 296 -4.41 4.36 -22.88
N VAL A 297 -4.02 4.13 -21.61
CA VAL A 297 -4.94 4.09 -20.47
C VAL A 297 -5.67 5.42 -20.33
N ALA A 298 -4.96 6.54 -20.38
CA ALA A 298 -5.55 7.87 -20.29
C ALA A 298 -6.56 8.15 -21.42
N MET A 299 -6.19 7.82 -22.66
CA MET A 299 -7.08 8.01 -23.82
C MET A 299 -8.34 7.12 -23.75
N ARG A 300 -8.21 5.88 -23.24
CA ARG A 300 -9.39 5.01 -23.02
C ARG A 300 -10.34 5.60 -21.98
N PHE A 301 -9.86 6.23 -20.92
CA PHE A 301 -10.74 6.85 -19.93
C PHE A 301 -11.57 8.01 -20.51
N ILE A 302 -11.05 8.75 -21.49
CA ILE A 302 -11.79 9.83 -22.17
C ILE A 302 -12.91 9.27 -23.07
N ASP A 303 -12.78 8.03 -23.52
CA ASP A 303 -13.83 7.36 -24.29
C ASP A 303 -15.06 7.03 -23.42
N VAL A 304 -16.22 7.57 -23.82
CA VAL A 304 -17.51 7.36 -23.14
C VAL A 304 -17.87 5.88 -23.09
N GLY A 305 -17.62 5.14 -24.18
CA GLY A 305 -17.91 3.71 -24.27
C GLY A 305 -17.12 2.91 -23.23
N HIS A 306 -15.83 3.22 -23.09
CA HIS A 306 -14.96 2.61 -22.09
C HIS A 306 -15.40 2.91 -20.67
N ARG A 307 -15.73 4.17 -20.33
CA ARG A 307 -16.22 4.49 -18.97
C ARG A 307 -17.51 3.78 -18.63
N ARG A 308 -18.45 3.68 -19.58
CA ARG A 308 -19.72 2.93 -19.38
C ARG A 308 -19.49 1.43 -19.24
N ALA A 309 -18.54 0.86 -19.99
CA ALA A 309 -18.13 -0.52 -19.83
C ALA A 309 -17.47 -0.75 -18.46
N TRP A 310 -16.64 0.19 -18.00
CA TRP A 310 -16.02 0.14 -16.68
C TRP A 310 -17.07 0.22 -15.55
N ALA A 311 -18.01 1.16 -15.65
CA ALA A 311 -19.14 1.25 -14.71
C ALA A 311 -19.96 -0.06 -14.63
N LYS A 312 -20.22 -0.71 -15.77
CA LYS A 312 -20.87 -2.03 -15.80
C LYS A 312 -20.04 -3.10 -15.07
N ASN A 313 -18.71 -3.06 -15.20
CA ASN A 313 -17.85 -3.99 -14.47
C ASN A 313 -17.87 -3.72 -12.96
N LEU A 314 -17.92 -2.46 -12.52
CA LEU A 314 -18.09 -2.11 -11.09
C LEU A 314 -19.42 -2.61 -10.52
N ASP A 315 -20.49 -2.60 -11.30
CA ASP A 315 -21.76 -3.19 -10.87
C ASP A 315 -21.60 -4.71 -10.66
N ALA A 316 -20.90 -5.40 -11.57
CA ALA A 316 -20.59 -6.82 -11.41
C ALA A 316 -19.67 -7.11 -10.21
N VAL A 317 -18.69 -6.23 -9.92
CA VAL A 317 -17.89 -6.31 -8.69
C VAL A 317 -18.80 -6.25 -7.46
N ARG A 318 -19.73 -5.28 -7.43
CA ARG A 318 -20.64 -5.10 -6.30
C ARG A 318 -21.53 -6.33 -6.09
N ASP A 319 -22.07 -6.90 -7.17
CA ASP A 319 -22.95 -8.08 -7.08
C ASP A 319 -22.17 -9.30 -6.56
N ASN A 320 -20.97 -9.56 -7.09
CA ASN A 320 -20.09 -10.62 -6.61
C ASN A 320 -19.65 -10.41 -5.16
N ASP A 321 -19.33 -9.17 -4.76
CA ASP A 321 -18.98 -8.84 -3.38
C ASP A 321 -20.15 -9.09 -2.41
N ARG A 322 -21.39 -8.88 -2.85
CA ARG A 322 -22.59 -9.20 -2.06
C ARG A 322 -22.74 -10.70 -1.86
N GLU A 323 -22.61 -11.50 -2.92
CA GLU A 323 -22.63 -12.97 -2.82
C GLU A 323 -21.51 -13.48 -1.89
N ALA A 324 -20.32 -12.87 -1.98
CA ALA A 324 -19.21 -13.20 -1.09
C ALA A 324 -19.57 -12.92 0.38
N ARG A 325 -20.21 -11.78 0.69
CA ARG A 325 -20.63 -11.45 2.06
C ARG A 325 -21.77 -12.33 2.58
N GLU A 326 -22.67 -12.80 1.73
CA GLU A 326 -23.67 -13.81 2.11
C GLU A 326 -23.00 -15.14 2.51
N ALA A 327 -21.96 -15.53 1.78
CA ALA A 327 -21.12 -16.68 2.12
C ALA A 327 -20.34 -16.47 3.43
N LEU A 328 -19.70 -15.30 3.60
CA LEU A 328 -19.03 -14.96 4.86
C LEU A 328 -19.99 -14.96 6.05
N THR A 329 -21.23 -14.48 5.88
CA THR A 329 -22.26 -14.52 6.92
C THR A 329 -22.58 -15.95 7.34
N SER A 330 -22.67 -16.86 6.37
CA SER A 330 -22.94 -18.29 6.61
C SER A 330 -21.75 -18.96 7.30
N ALA A 331 -20.53 -18.73 6.81
CA ALA A 331 -19.31 -19.19 7.44
C ALA A 331 -19.22 -18.71 8.89
N ARG A 332 -19.44 -17.41 9.12
CA ARG A 332 -19.32 -16.78 10.44
C ARG A 332 -20.29 -17.36 11.47
N LYS A 333 -21.52 -17.72 11.05
CA LYS A 333 -22.51 -18.38 11.91
C LYS A 333 -22.05 -19.77 12.37
N GLY A 334 -21.33 -20.49 11.51
CA GLY A 334 -20.79 -21.81 11.82
C GLY A 334 -19.45 -21.81 12.58
N MET A 335 -18.85 -20.64 12.82
CA MET A 335 -17.61 -20.48 13.62
C MET A 335 -17.87 -20.29 15.13
N LYS A 336 -19.13 -20.41 15.57
CA LYS A 336 -19.51 -20.34 16.99
C LYS A 336 -19.20 -21.65 17.70
#